data_AF-A0A2P6M609-F1
#
_entry.id   AF-A0A2P6M609-F1
#
_cell.length_a   1.000
_cell.length_b   1.000
_cell.length_c   1.000
_cell.angle_alpha   90.00
_cell.angle_beta   90.00
_cell.angle_gamma   90.00
#
_symmetry.space_group_name_H-M   'P 1'
#
loop_
_entity.id
_entity.type
_entity.pdbx_description
1 polymer ?
#
loop_
_entity_poly.entity_id
_entity_poly.type
_entity_poly.pdbx_seq_one_letter_code
_entity_poly.pdbx_strand_id
1 'polypeptide(L)'
;MKIACAVGAIVLTSQEIERLFKFLVPFQERGDSSVGSQLWSHARLHKKYLGEVAGRFLEATEDDSNRLADFLGRVVKDRNEVVHHFQEHFGAMLGASRHEDVLSELHARHERMADLHRLLRELAVSLAEIMRDTTFAGTPEQEEMTRLCEQARVSLPD
;
A
#
# COMPACT_ATOMS: atom_id res chain seq x y z
N MET A 1 18.43 1.46 19.49
CA MET A 1 18.49 1.83 18.05
C MET A 1 17.73 0.84 17.16
N LYS A 2 17.94 -0.49 17.27
CA LYS A 2 17.27 -1.50 16.41
C LYS A 2 15.74 -1.41 16.36
N ILE A 3 15.08 -1.23 17.52
CA ILE A 3 13.61 -1.14 17.60
C ILE A 3 13.07 0.10 16.87
N ALA A 4 13.71 1.25 17.05
CA ALA A 4 13.32 2.48 16.36
C ALA A 4 13.44 2.34 14.84
N CYS A 5 14.49 1.65 14.34
CA CYS A 5 14.63 1.35 12.91
C CYS A 5 13.49 0.44 12.41
N ALA A 6 13.13 -0.61 13.17
CA ALA A 6 12.04 -1.51 12.80
C ALA A 6 10.67 -0.78 12.77
N VAL A 7 10.41 0.09 13.75
CA VAL A 7 9.24 0.98 13.75
C VAL A 7 9.25 1.90 12.54
N GLY A 8 10.40 2.51 12.23
CA GLY A 8 10.55 3.38 11.06
C GLY A 8 10.26 2.65 9.75
N ALA A 9 10.74 1.42 9.60
CA ALA A 9 10.47 0.59 8.42
C ALA A 9 8.96 0.32 8.25
N ILE A 10 8.25 -0.01 9.34
CA ILE A 10 6.80 -0.18 9.33
C ILE A 10 6.08 1.11 8.90
N VAL A 11 6.47 2.26 9.46
CA VAL A 11 5.86 3.55 9.12
C VAL A 11 6.04 3.85 7.64
N LEU A 12 7.26 3.78 7.12
CA LEU A 12 7.57 4.10 5.72
C LEU A 12 6.85 3.14 4.76
N THR A 13 6.92 1.84 5.01
CA THR A 13 6.22 0.85 4.18
C THR A 13 4.71 1.07 4.20
N SER A 14 4.12 1.42 5.35
CA SER A 14 2.68 1.71 5.45
C SER A 14 2.26 2.98 4.68
N GLN A 15 3.15 3.98 4.59
CA GLN A 15 2.92 5.20 3.81
C GLN A 15 2.98 4.91 2.31
N GLU A 16 3.91 4.06 1.87
CA GLU A 16 3.98 3.62 0.47
C GLU A 16 2.76 2.77 0.07
N ILE A 17 2.31 1.86 0.94
CA ILE A 17 1.06 1.12 0.75
C ILE A 17 -0.13 2.09 0.61
N GLU A 18 -0.24 3.07 1.51
CA GLU A 18 -1.28 4.09 1.45
C GLU A 18 -1.24 4.86 0.11
N ARG A 19 -0.04 5.25 -0.35
CA ARG A 19 0.15 5.93 -1.64
C ARG A 19 -0.27 5.06 -2.82
N LEU A 20 0.06 3.76 -2.81
CA LEU A 20 -0.34 2.83 -3.87
C LEU A 20 -1.86 2.60 -3.89
N PHE A 21 -2.51 2.46 -2.74
CA PHE A 21 -3.97 2.39 -2.71
C PHE A 21 -4.62 3.65 -3.28
N LYS A 22 -4.11 4.83 -2.95
CA LYS A 22 -4.61 6.10 -3.51
C LYS A 22 -4.51 6.13 -5.03
N PHE A 23 -3.47 5.52 -5.60
CA PHE A 23 -3.28 5.37 -7.04
C PHE A 23 -4.22 4.34 -7.67
N LEU A 24 -4.43 3.19 -7.02
CA LEU A 24 -5.18 2.05 -7.56
C LEU A 24 -6.70 2.22 -7.48
N VAL A 25 -7.21 2.69 -6.34
CA VAL A 25 -8.66 2.78 -6.05
C VAL A 25 -9.44 3.53 -7.15
N PRO A 26 -8.98 4.69 -7.68
CA PRO A 26 -9.69 5.42 -8.74
C PRO A 26 -10.02 4.60 -9.98
N PHE A 27 -9.25 3.54 -10.27
CA PHE A 27 -9.42 2.71 -11.46
C PHE A 27 -10.31 1.49 -11.22
N GLN A 28 -10.74 1.27 -9.97
CA GLN A 28 -11.64 0.18 -9.59
C GLN A 28 -13.03 0.69 -9.22
N GLU A 29 -13.19 1.99 -8.93
CA GLU A 29 -14.50 2.58 -8.60
C GLU A 29 -15.48 2.43 -9.79
N ARG A 30 -16.67 1.90 -9.51
CA ARG A 30 -17.75 1.78 -10.51
C ARG A 30 -18.27 3.17 -10.86
N GLY A 31 -18.18 3.57 -12.13
CA GLY A 31 -18.66 4.87 -12.58
C GLY A 31 -18.07 5.31 -13.92
N ASP A 32 -17.97 6.63 -14.12
CA ASP A 32 -17.27 7.20 -15.27
C ASP A 32 -15.80 6.75 -15.26
N SER A 33 -15.39 6.00 -16.28
CA SER A 33 -14.04 5.46 -16.43
C SER A 33 -13.11 6.42 -17.19
N SER A 34 -13.50 7.68 -17.38
CA SER A 34 -12.64 8.68 -18.00
C SER A 34 -11.38 8.93 -17.16
N VAL A 35 -10.29 9.28 -17.82
CA VAL A 35 -9.05 9.69 -17.12
C VAL A 35 -9.29 10.90 -16.21
N GLY A 36 -10.19 11.80 -16.63
CA GLY A 36 -10.57 12.96 -15.84
C GLY A 36 -11.19 12.57 -14.50
N SER A 37 -12.20 11.69 -14.50
CA SER A 37 -12.85 11.24 -13.25
C SER A 37 -11.87 10.51 -12.33
N GLN A 38 -10.97 9.69 -12.89
CA GLN A 38 -9.92 8.99 -12.15
C GLN A 38 -8.96 9.96 -11.45
N LEU A 39 -8.49 11.01 -12.15
CA LEU A 39 -7.64 12.04 -11.57
C LEU A 39 -8.35 12.81 -10.44
N TRP A 40 -9.63 13.13 -10.62
CA TRP A 40 -10.44 13.77 -9.58
C TRP A 40 -10.62 12.86 -8.36
N SER A 41 -10.88 11.56 -8.56
CA SER A 41 -10.98 10.60 -7.47
C SER A 41 -9.65 10.48 -6.70
N HIS A 42 -8.53 10.34 -7.42
CA HIS A 42 -7.18 10.35 -6.82
C HIS A 42 -6.94 11.60 -5.95
N ALA A 43 -7.27 12.80 -6.46
CA ALA A 43 -7.11 14.05 -5.72
C ALA A 43 -7.92 14.08 -4.41
N ARG A 44 -9.13 13.49 -4.40
CA ARG A 44 -9.97 13.38 -3.20
C ARG A 44 -9.41 12.40 -2.18
N LEU A 45 -8.70 11.37 -2.62
CA LEU A 45 -8.08 10.37 -1.75
C LEU A 45 -6.80 10.88 -1.09
N HIS A 46 -6.18 11.98 -1.56
CA HIS A 46 -4.93 12.50 -1.01
C HIS A 46 -4.96 12.69 0.53
N LYS A 47 -6.09 13.15 1.07
CA LYS A 47 -6.28 13.40 2.52
C LYS A 47 -6.73 12.17 3.32
N LYS A 48 -6.87 11.02 2.68
CA LYS A 48 -7.38 9.79 3.29
C LYS A 48 -6.25 8.93 3.82
N TYR A 49 -6.46 8.33 4.99
CA TYR A 49 -5.46 7.49 5.63
C TYR A 49 -5.56 6.03 5.16
N LEU A 50 -4.52 5.24 5.42
CA LEU A 50 -4.39 3.82 5.04
C LEU A 50 -5.67 3.01 5.25
N GLY A 51 -6.30 3.12 6.43
CA GLY A 51 -7.54 2.37 6.73
C GLY A 51 -8.71 2.75 5.83
N GLU A 52 -8.86 4.04 5.52
CA GLU A 52 -9.93 4.51 4.63
C GLU A 52 -9.70 4.08 3.18
N VAL A 53 -8.46 4.17 2.68
CA VAL A 53 -8.15 3.79 1.29
C VAL A 53 -8.14 2.28 1.08
N ALA A 54 -7.70 1.49 2.08
CA ALA A 54 -7.80 0.03 2.05
C ALA A 54 -9.26 -0.44 2.08
N GLY A 55 -10.12 0.20 2.87
CA GLY A 55 -11.55 -0.10 2.88
C GLY A 55 -12.21 0.15 1.51
N ARG A 56 -11.91 1.29 0.88
CA ARG A 56 -12.40 1.59 -0.47
C ARG A 56 -11.90 0.62 -1.53
N PHE A 57 -10.63 0.20 -1.44
CA PHE A 57 -10.07 -0.82 -2.33
C PHE A 57 -10.84 -2.14 -2.21
N LEU A 58 -11.19 -2.55 -0.99
CA LEU A 58 -12.02 -3.74 -0.75
C LEU A 58 -13.43 -3.58 -1.30
N GLU A 59 -14.08 -2.44 -1.09
CA GLU A 59 -15.42 -2.16 -1.64
C GLU A 59 -15.44 -2.20 -3.18
N ALA A 60 -14.32 -1.80 -3.81
CA ALA A 60 -14.17 -1.76 -5.25
C ALA A 60 -13.77 -3.13 -5.85
N THR A 61 -13.11 -3.98 -5.06
CA THR A 61 -12.79 -5.35 -5.47
C THR A 61 -14.02 -6.22 -5.17
N GLU A 62 -14.70 -6.74 -6.20
CA GLU A 62 -15.86 -7.65 -6.07
C GLU A 62 -15.46 -9.03 -5.49
N ASP A 63 -14.60 -9.06 -4.48
CA ASP A 63 -14.09 -10.28 -3.86
C ASP A 63 -14.96 -10.65 -2.65
N ASP A 64 -15.75 -11.73 -2.81
CA ASP A 64 -16.51 -12.36 -1.72
C ASP A 64 -15.58 -13.05 -0.68
N SER A 65 -14.27 -13.05 -0.90
CA SER A 65 -13.30 -13.67 0.00
C SER A 65 -12.99 -12.78 1.21
N ASN A 66 -13.48 -13.21 2.38
CA ASN A 66 -13.09 -12.66 3.68
C ASN A 66 -11.56 -12.62 3.91
N ARG A 67 -10.76 -13.39 3.15
CA ARG A 67 -9.31 -13.48 3.35
C ARG A 67 -8.56 -12.19 3.05
N LEU A 68 -8.92 -11.49 1.96
CA LEU A 68 -8.27 -10.22 1.60
C LEU A 68 -8.64 -9.13 2.62
N ALA A 69 -9.92 -9.08 3.00
CA ALA A 69 -10.40 -8.16 4.03
C ALA A 69 -9.70 -8.40 5.38
N ASP A 70 -9.59 -9.66 5.82
CA ASP A 70 -8.86 -10.02 7.04
C ASP A 70 -7.38 -9.66 6.97
N PHE A 71 -6.75 -9.86 5.81
CA PHE A 71 -5.35 -9.52 5.60
C PHE A 71 -5.11 -8.01 5.67
N LEU A 72 -5.90 -7.20 4.95
CA LEU A 72 -5.79 -5.74 5.00
C LEU A 72 -6.16 -5.19 6.38
N GLY A 73 -7.16 -5.76 7.04
CA GLY A 73 -7.50 -5.44 8.43
C GLY A 73 -6.35 -5.67 9.39
N ARG A 74 -5.61 -6.79 9.23
CA ARG A 74 -4.38 -7.05 10.00
C ARG A 74 -3.29 -6.04 9.72
N VAL A 75 -3.06 -5.64 8.47
CA VAL A 75 -2.04 -4.63 8.13
C VAL A 75 -2.37 -3.26 8.74
N VAL A 76 -3.62 -2.82 8.64
CA VAL A 76 -4.08 -1.55 9.22
C VAL A 76 -3.94 -1.59 10.75
N LYS A 77 -4.34 -2.71 11.36
CA LYS A 77 -4.18 -2.94 12.80
C LYS A 77 -2.71 -2.89 13.21
N ASP A 78 -1.83 -3.64 12.53
CA ASP A 78 -0.39 -3.67 12.80
C ASP A 78 0.21 -2.26 12.77
N ARG A 79 -0.16 -1.44 11.78
CA ARG A 79 0.29 -0.04 11.70
C ARG A 79 -0.20 0.78 12.88
N ASN A 80 -1.49 0.69 13.22
CA ASN A 80 -2.07 1.48 14.29
C ASN A 80 -1.47 1.11 15.65
N GLU A 81 -1.25 -0.17 15.90
CA GLU A 81 -0.62 -0.64 17.12
C GLU A 81 0.82 -0.12 17.26
N VAL A 82 1.57 -0.09 16.16
CA VAL A 82 2.96 0.40 16.15
C VAL A 82 3.06 1.92 16.24
N VAL A 83 2.13 2.67 15.62
CA VAL A 83 2.19 4.14 15.55
C VAL A 83 1.47 4.82 16.70
N HIS A 84 0.33 4.29 17.13
CA HIS A 84 -0.55 4.95 18.10
C HIS A 84 -0.56 4.25 19.47
N HIS A 85 -0.37 2.92 19.50
CA HIS A 85 -0.49 2.11 20.72
C HIS A 85 0.81 1.38 21.08
N PHE A 86 1.96 1.94 20.71
CA PHE A 86 3.25 1.25 20.85
C PHE A 86 3.55 0.87 22.30
N GLN A 87 3.36 1.80 23.23
CA GLN A 87 3.61 1.55 24.64
C GLN A 87 2.63 0.53 25.22
N GLU A 88 1.38 0.52 24.77
CA GLU A 88 0.36 -0.43 25.22
C GLU A 88 0.68 -1.85 24.77
N HIS A 89 1.19 -2.03 23.55
CA HIS A 89 1.56 -3.34 23.02
C HIS A 89 2.93 -3.85 23.45
N PHE A 90 3.95 -2.99 23.42
CA PHE A 90 5.34 -3.40 23.62
C PHE A 90 5.92 -2.99 24.98
N GLY A 91 5.25 -2.10 25.72
CA GLY A 91 5.78 -1.51 26.96
C GLY A 91 6.09 -2.54 28.04
N ALA A 92 5.22 -3.54 28.24
CA ALA A 92 5.46 -4.61 29.20
C ALA A 92 6.68 -5.47 28.83
N MET A 93 6.86 -5.80 27.54
CA MET A 93 8.02 -6.54 27.07
C MET A 93 9.31 -5.74 27.20
N LEU A 94 9.27 -4.44 26.90
CA LEU A 94 10.40 -3.53 27.09
C LEU A 94 10.77 -3.39 28.56
N GLY A 95 9.78 -3.23 29.45
CA GLY A 95 10.00 -3.19 30.90
C GLY A 95 10.62 -4.48 31.44
N ALA A 96 10.29 -5.63 30.84
CA ALA A 96 10.88 -6.93 31.15
C ALA A 96 12.21 -7.20 30.41
N SER A 97 12.80 -6.21 29.72
CA SER A 97 14.03 -6.34 28.92
C SER A 97 13.97 -7.36 27.78
N ARG A 98 12.77 -7.75 27.31
CA ARG A 98 12.53 -8.71 26.22
C ARG A 98 12.65 -8.05 24.84
N HIS A 99 13.78 -7.42 24.58
CA HIS A 99 14.01 -6.62 23.37
C HIS A 99 13.98 -7.44 22.07
N GLU A 100 14.49 -8.67 22.10
CA GLU A 100 14.52 -9.56 20.93
C GLU A 100 13.11 -10.05 20.54
N ASP A 101 12.22 -10.23 21.51
CA ASP A 101 10.82 -10.60 21.24
C ASP A 101 10.08 -9.43 20.56
N VAL A 102 10.29 -8.20 21.06
CA VAL A 102 9.76 -6.98 20.43
C VAL A 102 10.28 -6.84 19.00
N LEU A 103 11.58 -7.05 18.79
CA LEU A 103 12.18 -6.98 17.46
C LEU A 103 11.63 -8.05 16.51
N SER A 104 11.46 -9.27 16.99
CA SER A 104 10.92 -10.38 16.18
C SER A 104 9.47 -10.09 15.77
N GLU A 105 8.67 -9.55 16.68
CA GLU A 105 7.29 -9.18 16.38
C GLU A 105 7.20 -8.01 15.38
N LEU A 106 8.05 -6.99 15.54
CA LEU A 106 8.12 -5.88 14.59
C LEU A 106 8.59 -6.36 13.20
N HIS A 107 9.55 -7.28 13.12
CA HIS A 107 9.97 -7.86 11.84
C HIS A 107 8.83 -8.62 11.17
N ALA A 108 8.12 -9.49 11.90
CA ALA A 108 6.99 -10.24 11.34
C ALA A 108 5.87 -9.32 10.84
N ARG A 109 5.61 -8.20 11.54
CA ARG A 109 4.66 -7.17 11.11
C ARG A 109 5.15 -6.45 9.84
N HIS A 110 6.42 -6.10 9.80
CA HIS A 110 7.05 -5.46 8.64
C HIS A 110 7.03 -6.37 7.40
N GLU A 111 7.33 -7.66 7.54
CA GLU A 111 7.28 -8.64 6.45
C GLU A 111 5.88 -8.73 5.84
N ARG A 112 4.82 -8.79 6.66
CA ARG A 112 3.44 -8.74 6.16
C ARG A 112 3.13 -7.47 5.36
N MET A 113 3.64 -6.32 5.81
CA MET A 113 3.49 -5.07 5.06
C MET A 113 4.30 -5.08 3.78
N ALA A 114 5.51 -5.62 3.79
CA ALA A 114 6.36 -5.74 2.62
C ALA A 114 5.71 -6.63 1.55
N ASP A 115 5.06 -7.72 1.94
CA ASP A 115 4.29 -8.58 1.03
C ASP A 115 3.16 -7.81 0.35
N LEU A 116 2.34 -7.08 1.12
CA LEU A 116 1.29 -6.25 0.56
C LEU A 116 1.87 -5.16 -0.37
N HIS A 117 2.95 -4.51 0.07
CA HIS A 117 3.61 -3.47 -0.70
C HIS A 117 4.08 -3.98 -2.06
N ARG A 118 4.71 -5.16 -2.11
CA ARG A 118 5.13 -5.81 -3.36
C ARG A 118 3.94 -6.08 -4.28
N LEU A 119 2.87 -6.69 -3.76
CA LEU A 119 1.66 -6.98 -4.54
C LEU A 119 1.03 -5.70 -5.13
N LEU A 120 0.91 -4.65 -4.32
CA LEU A 120 0.34 -3.39 -4.79
C LEU A 120 1.24 -2.68 -5.81
N ARG A 121 2.57 -2.81 -5.70
CA ARG A 121 3.49 -2.27 -6.70
C ARG A 121 3.35 -3.00 -8.03
N GLU A 122 3.29 -4.33 -8.03
CA GLU A 122 3.05 -5.12 -9.24
C GLU A 122 1.72 -4.76 -9.90
N LEU A 123 0.66 -4.60 -9.11
CA LEU A 123 -0.64 -4.18 -9.61
C LEU A 123 -0.59 -2.76 -10.19
N ALA A 124 0.10 -1.83 -9.54
CA ALA A 124 0.24 -0.45 -10.01
C ALA A 124 1.02 -0.37 -11.34
N VAL A 125 2.08 -1.17 -11.50
CA VAL A 125 2.84 -1.29 -12.75
C VAL A 125 1.96 -1.86 -13.85
N SER A 126 1.24 -2.95 -13.56
CA SER A 126 0.33 -3.58 -14.53
C SER A 126 -0.75 -2.60 -14.99
N LEU A 127 -1.31 -1.80 -14.08
CA LEU A 127 -2.28 -0.75 -14.41
C LEU A 127 -1.66 0.35 -15.29
N ALA A 128 -0.45 0.82 -14.96
CA ALA A 128 0.24 1.83 -15.76
C ALA A 128 0.50 1.36 -17.20
N GLU A 129 0.80 0.08 -17.39
CA GLU A 129 0.98 -0.54 -18.71
C GLU A 129 -0.33 -0.65 -19.48
N ILE A 130 -1.41 -1.04 -18.81
CA ILE A 130 -2.75 -1.01 -19.42
C ILE A 130 -3.09 0.41 -19.88
N MET A 131 -2.82 1.43 -19.06
CA MET A 131 -3.04 2.83 -19.44
C MET A 131 -2.19 3.23 -20.65
N ARG A 132 -0.91 2.81 -20.69
CA ARG A 132 -0.03 3.03 -21.85
C ARG A 132 -0.62 2.43 -23.13
N ASP A 133 -1.06 1.18 -23.05
CA ASP A 133 -1.48 0.39 -24.22
C ASP A 133 -2.92 0.69 -24.68
N THR A 134 -3.70 1.40 -23.86
CA THR A 134 -5.08 1.78 -24.17
C THR A 134 -5.25 3.29 -24.32
N THR A 135 -5.07 4.04 -23.24
CA THR A 135 -5.29 5.49 -23.18
C THR A 135 -4.28 6.28 -24.01
N PHE A 136 -3.00 5.90 -23.94
CA PHE A 136 -1.91 6.63 -24.60
C PHE A 136 -1.45 5.97 -25.91
N ALA A 137 -2.15 4.94 -26.39
CA ALA A 137 -1.77 4.27 -27.63
C ALA A 137 -1.82 5.22 -28.83
N GLY A 138 -0.67 5.38 -29.51
CA GLY A 138 -0.52 6.26 -30.66
C GLY A 138 -0.43 7.75 -30.32
N THR A 139 -0.35 8.12 -29.03
CA THR A 139 -0.14 9.52 -28.61
C THR A 139 1.35 9.80 -28.36
N PRO A 140 1.80 11.07 -28.42
CA PRO A 140 3.19 11.44 -28.10
C PRO A 140 3.65 11.00 -26.70
N GLU A 141 2.71 10.89 -25.75
CA GLU A 141 2.97 10.51 -24.35
C GLU A 141 3.24 9.00 -24.18
N GLN A 142 2.98 8.16 -25.19
CA GLN A 142 3.19 6.72 -25.09
C GLN A 142 4.64 6.34 -24.79
N GLU A 143 5.60 7.05 -25.39
CA GLU A 143 7.03 6.78 -25.21
C GLU A 143 7.51 7.17 -23.79
N GLU A 144 6.95 8.24 -23.23
CA GLU A 144 7.18 8.59 -21.83
C GLU A 144 6.61 7.52 -20.88
N MET A 145 5.36 7.11 -21.11
CA MET A 145 4.74 6.03 -20.34
C MET A 145 5.50 4.71 -20.45
N THR A 146 6.08 4.39 -21.62
CA THR A 146 6.94 3.22 -21.80
C THR A 146 8.14 3.27 -20.87
N ARG A 147 8.87 4.40 -20.85
CA ARG A 147 10.04 4.58 -19.97
C ARG A 147 9.66 4.50 -18.49
N LEU A 148 8.53 5.09 -18.09
CA LEU A 148 8.04 5.03 -16.71
C LEU A 148 7.72 3.59 -16.29
N CYS A 149 7.03 2.82 -17.15
CA CYS A 149 6.72 1.42 -16.86
C CYS A 149 7.99 0.55 -16.76
N GLU A 150 8.96 0.76 -17.65
CA GLU A 150 10.25 0.04 -17.61
C GLU A 150 11.04 0.34 -16.33
N GLN A 151 11.13 1.61 -15.93
CA GLN A 151 11.78 2.01 -14.68
C GLN A 151 11.05 1.42 -13.46
N ALA A 152 9.72 1.42 -13.49
CA ALA A 152 8.91 0.85 -12.41
C ALA A 152 9.07 -0.67 -12.31
N ARG A 153 9.18 -1.39 -13.45
CA ARG A 153 9.47 -2.83 -13.47
C ARG A 153 10.83 -3.18 -12.89
N VAL A 154 11.88 -2.48 -13.32
CA VAL A 154 13.27 -2.74 -12.85
C VAL A 154 13.42 -2.48 -11.35
N SER A 155 12.56 -1.63 -10.77
CA SER A 155 12.57 -1.33 -9.35
C SER A 155 11.69 -2.25 -8.50
N LEU A 156 10.98 -3.22 -9.10
CA LEU A 156 10.28 -4.25 -8.34
C LEU A 156 11.31 -5.18 -7.67
N PRO A 157 11.14 -5.54 -6.39
CA PRO A 157 11.97 -6.54 -5.75
C PRO A 157 11.72 -7.92 -6.40
N ASP A 158 12.78 -8.70 -6.58
CA ASP A 158 12.74 -10.10 -7.07
C ASP A 158 11.81 -11.01 -6.21
#